data_AF-A0A2G5SIS5-F1
#
_entry.id   AF-A0A2G5SIS5-F1
#
_cell.length_a   1.000
_cell.length_b   1.000
_cell.length_c   1.000
_cell.angle_alpha   90.00
_cell.angle_beta   90.00
_cell.angle_gamma   90.00
#
_symmetry.space_group_name_H-M   'P 1'
#
loop_
_entity.id
_entity.type
_entity.pdbx_description
1 polymer ?
#
loop_
_entity_poly.entity_id
_entity_poly.type
_entity_poly.pdbx_seq_one_letter_code
_entity_poly.pdbx_strand_id
1 'polypeptide(L)'
;MSETPALSIYESTFAKTDKTVAILVVQGKKLHVNKALLSYHSDYFNALFNSDFKEKSMPEIEIKDVKIEHFSALLSLITVKPMLTELKIFGELERLLELSDRFLITSLLILPQIISIGLLLRMSRTLAIHIYENAFAKTDKTDAILVVDGKKLHVNKTVLSYHSDYFNTLFNSDFKEKSMPEIEIKDVDYEYFAILLCFFHGNTMKPNYLVAEDILELYDRFLLPAVKPYLEEILINSCLNRFEKLRIAEKHDLKDLFKHGIEQITKDDRLYDIERYECYKNLSDASKVEVLTKMSNARDGR
;
A
#
# COMPACT_ATOMS: atom_id res chain seq x y z
N MET A 1 -12.50 -17.43 35.80
CA MET A 1 -12.52 -16.40 34.75
C MET A 1 -11.79 -17.01 33.57
N SER A 2 -12.47 -17.31 32.47
CA SER A 2 -11.85 -17.89 31.28
C SER A 2 -11.07 -16.81 30.56
N GLU A 3 -9.74 -16.84 30.67
CA GLU A 3 -8.87 -16.04 29.80
C GLU A 3 -9.13 -16.46 28.36
N THR A 4 -9.61 -15.52 27.55
CA THR A 4 -9.72 -15.72 26.11
C THR A 4 -8.28 -15.74 25.57
N PRO A 5 -7.82 -16.81 24.88
CA PRO A 5 -6.44 -16.86 24.41
C PRO A 5 -6.18 -15.70 23.44
N ALA A 6 -5.03 -15.05 23.59
CA ALA A 6 -4.61 -13.98 22.71
C ALA A 6 -4.58 -14.50 21.26
N LEU A 7 -5.33 -13.83 20.37
CA LEU A 7 -5.36 -14.16 18.94
C LEU A 7 -3.95 -14.03 18.38
N SER A 8 -3.55 -14.98 17.54
CA SER A 8 -2.31 -14.84 16.77
C SER A 8 -2.39 -13.58 15.89
N ILE A 9 -1.24 -13.00 15.54
CA ILE A 9 -1.11 -11.82 14.67
C ILE A 9 -1.95 -11.96 13.38
N TYR A 10 -2.01 -13.18 12.84
CA TYR A 10 -2.81 -13.53 11.66
C TYR A 10 -4.32 -13.47 11.92
N GLU A 11 -4.79 -14.05 13.02
CA GLU A 11 -6.20 -14.01 13.41
C GLU A 11 -6.67 -12.59 13.74
N SER A 12 -5.76 -11.73 14.23
CA SER A 12 -6.07 -10.31 14.43
C SER A 12 -6.16 -9.52 13.12
N THR A 13 -5.32 -9.86 12.12
CA THR A 13 -5.28 -9.19 10.81
C THR A 13 -6.50 -9.55 9.96
N PHE A 14 -6.93 -10.81 10.04
CA PHE A 14 -8.12 -11.32 9.36
C PHE A 14 -9.25 -11.58 10.37
N ALA A 15 -9.42 -10.66 11.32
CA ALA A 15 -10.57 -10.67 12.23
C ALA A 15 -11.85 -10.24 11.50
N LYS A 16 -13.00 -10.62 12.03
CA LYS A 16 -14.30 -10.25 11.45
C LYS A 16 -14.47 -8.72 11.47
N THR A 17 -14.72 -8.15 10.30
CA THR A 17 -15.12 -6.75 10.09
C THR A 17 -16.48 -6.68 9.40
N ASP A 18 -17.07 -5.49 9.39
CA ASP A 18 -18.24 -5.13 8.57
C ASP A 18 -17.99 -5.32 7.07
N LYS A 19 -16.74 -5.16 6.62
CA LYS A 19 -16.31 -5.36 5.22
C LYS A 19 -16.02 -6.84 4.86
N THR A 20 -16.18 -7.78 5.79
CA THR A 20 -15.88 -9.22 5.57
C THR A 20 -17.05 -9.95 4.93
N VAL A 21 -16.80 -10.77 3.90
CA VAL A 21 -17.86 -11.46 3.12
C VAL A 21 -17.60 -12.97 2.94
N ALA A 22 -16.43 -13.49 3.34
CA ALA A 22 -16.10 -14.92 3.33
C ALA A 22 -15.25 -15.33 4.54
N ILE A 23 -15.28 -16.63 4.85
CA ILE A 23 -14.41 -17.26 5.85
C ILE A 23 -13.61 -18.36 5.16
N LEU A 24 -12.28 -18.20 5.15
CA LEU A 24 -11.35 -19.25 4.74
C LEU A 24 -10.83 -19.96 5.99
N VAL A 25 -10.83 -21.28 5.99
CA VAL A 25 -10.35 -22.10 7.11
C VAL A 25 -9.03 -22.76 6.73
N VAL A 26 -7.96 -22.43 7.45
CA VAL A 26 -6.61 -22.98 7.24
C VAL A 26 -6.14 -23.58 8.55
N GLN A 27 -5.83 -24.88 8.54
CA GLN A 27 -5.38 -25.61 9.75
C GLN A 27 -6.32 -25.39 10.96
N GLY A 28 -7.63 -25.35 10.71
CA GLY A 28 -8.67 -25.14 11.72
C GLY A 28 -8.83 -23.69 12.20
N LYS A 29 -8.02 -22.75 11.70
CA LYS A 29 -8.11 -21.32 12.02
C LYS A 29 -8.92 -20.58 10.95
N LYS A 30 -9.70 -19.58 11.38
CA LYS A 30 -10.61 -18.82 10.52
C LYS A 30 -9.98 -17.51 10.11
N LEU A 31 -9.93 -17.25 8.81
CA LEU A 31 -9.51 -16.00 8.20
C LEU A 31 -10.72 -15.34 7.57
N HIS A 32 -11.11 -14.19 8.11
CA HIS A 32 -12.21 -13.37 7.60
C HIS A 32 -11.69 -12.52 6.43
N VAL A 33 -12.22 -12.75 5.22
CA VAL A 33 -11.75 -12.12 3.99
C VAL A 33 -12.86 -11.42 3.20
N ASN A 34 -12.48 -10.49 2.33
CA ASN A 34 -13.39 -9.84 1.40
C ASN A 34 -13.40 -10.60 0.06
N LYS A 35 -14.55 -11.19 -0.31
CA LYS A 35 -14.70 -12.00 -1.54
C LYS A 35 -14.32 -11.20 -2.78
N ALA A 36 -14.85 -9.99 -2.93
CA ALA A 36 -14.65 -9.17 -4.11
C ALA A 36 -13.18 -8.75 -4.29
N LEU A 37 -12.50 -8.37 -3.19
CA LEU A 37 -11.08 -8.03 -3.22
C LEU A 37 -10.23 -9.23 -3.66
N LEU A 38 -10.45 -10.40 -3.06
CA LEU A 38 -9.72 -11.61 -3.46
C LEU A 38 -10.04 -12.04 -4.89
N SER A 39 -11.30 -11.98 -5.32
CA SER A 39 -11.70 -12.28 -6.70
C SER A 39 -11.07 -11.32 -7.71
N TYR A 40 -10.89 -10.05 -7.34
CA TYR A 40 -10.22 -9.08 -8.20
C TYR A 40 -8.74 -9.44 -8.43
N HIS A 41 -8.03 -9.79 -7.35
CA HIS A 41 -6.59 -10.07 -7.37
C HIS A 41 -6.23 -11.54 -7.64
N SER A 42 -7.21 -12.43 -7.83
CA SER A 42 -6.97 -13.86 -8.04
C SER A 42 -8.07 -14.52 -8.83
N ASP A 43 -7.70 -15.09 -9.97
CA ASP A 43 -8.63 -15.86 -10.78
C ASP A 43 -9.07 -17.16 -10.08
N TYR A 44 -8.21 -17.72 -9.22
CA TYR A 44 -8.57 -18.84 -8.35
C TYR A 44 -9.70 -18.45 -7.39
N PHE A 45 -9.56 -17.34 -6.65
CA PHE A 45 -10.61 -16.90 -5.73
C PHE A 45 -11.85 -16.37 -6.46
N ASN A 46 -11.68 -15.81 -7.66
CA ASN A 46 -12.81 -15.47 -8.52
C ASN A 46 -13.63 -16.71 -8.85
N ALA A 47 -12.98 -17.79 -9.30
CA ALA A 47 -13.65 -19.06 -9.58
C ALA A 47 -14.25 -19.67 -8.30
N LEU A 48 -13.52 -19.65 -7.19
CA LEU A 48 -13.97 -20.22 -5.90
C LEU A 48 -15.25 -19.55 -5.39
N PHE A 49 -15.37 -18.23 -5.54
CA PHE A 49 -16.49 -17.47 -5.00
C PHE A 49 -17.65 -17.25 -5.99
N ASN A 50 -17.38 -17.24 -7.30
CA ASN A 50 -18.37 -16.81 -8.29
C ASN A 50 -18.83 -17.92 -9.24
N SER A 51 -18.07 -19.00 -9.41
CA SER A 51 -18.47 -20.15 -10.25
C SER A 51 -19.51 -21.06 -9.59
N ASP A 52 -20.05 -22.03 -10.33
CA ASP A 52 -21.10 -22.94 -9.84
C ASP A 52 -20.57 -24.11 -8.97
N PHE A 53 -19.42 -23.91 -8.33
CA PHE A 53 -18.89 -24.86 -7.36
C PHE A 53 -19.65 -24.79 -6.04
N LYS A 54 -19.67 -25.90 -5.28
CA LYS A 54 -20.37 -25.97 -3.99
C LYS A 54 -19.85 -24.94 -2.97
N GLU A 55 -18.55 -24.64 -3.05
CA GLU A 55 -17.81 -23.72 -2.20
C GLU A 55 -18.39 -22.30 -2.22
N LYS A 56 -18.97 -21.86 -3.33
CA LYS A 56 -19.65 -20.55 -3.47
C LYS A 56 -20.71 -20.30 -2.40
N SER A 57 -21.44 -21.36 -2.03
CA SER A 57 -22.54 -21.34 -1.06
C SER A 57 -22.10 -21.71 0.36
N MET A 58 -20.85 -22.12 0.56
CA MET A 58 -20.39 -22.57 1.87
C MET A 58 -20.14 -21.38 2.80
N PRO A 59 -20.55 -21.48 4.09
CA PRO A 59 -20.27 -20.45 5.08
C PRO A 59 -18.76 -20.36 5.41
N GLU A 60 -18.06 -21.49 5.31
CA GLU A 60 -16.64 -21.64 5.61
C GLU A 60 -16.01 -22.53 4.54
N ILE A 61 -14.91 -22.08 3.93
CA ILE A 61 -14.23 -22.80 2.84
C ILE A 61 -12.85 -23.23 3.34
N GLU A 62 -12.62 -24.54 3.39
CA GLU A 62 -11.35 -25.11 3.84
C GLU A 62 -10.28 -25.02 2.75
N ILE A 63 -9.14 -24.40 3.08
CA ILE A 63 -7.95 -24.38 2.22
C ILE A 63 -6.93 -25.37 2.79
N LYS A 64 -6.69 -26.44 2.03
CA LYS A 64 -5.83 -27.56 2.44
C LYS A 64 -4.39 -27.39 1.96
N ASP A 65 -3.49 -28.11 2.63
CA ASP A 65 -2.08 -28.23 2.24
C ASP A 65 -1.34 -26.88 2.18
N VAL A 66 -1.66 -25.98 3.12
CA VAL A 66 -0.95 -24.72 3.34
C VAL A 66 -0.80 -24.47 4.83
N LYS A 67 0.32 -23.86 5.25
CA LYS A 67 0.47 -23.36 6.61
C LYS A 67 -0.23 -22.02 6.74
N ILE A 68 -0.89 -21.79 7.87
CA ILE A 68 -1.61 -20.53 8.11
C ILE A 68 -0.70 -19.32 8.01
N GLU A 69 0.54 -19.41 8.49
CA GLU A 69 1.52 -18.32 8.49
C GLU A 69 1.79 -17.84 7.05
N HIS A 70 2.09 -18.79 6.16
CA HIS A 70 2.41 -18.50 4.75
C HIS A 70 1.20 -18.01 3.96
N PHE A 71 0.04 -18.63 4.19
CA PHE A 71 -1.18 -18.24 3.50
C PHE A 71 -1.68 -16.86 3.97
N SER A 72 -1.58 -16.57 5.26
CA SER A 72 -1.94 -15.25 5.80
C SER A 72 -1.00 -14.16 5.29
N ALA A 73 0.30 -14.45 5.19
CA ALA A 73 1.26 -13.57 4.56
C ALA A 73 0.89 -13.29 3.10
N LEU A 74 0.56 -14.32 2.30
CA LEU A 74 0.09 -14.15 0.92
C LEU A 74 -1.16 -13.25 0.84
N LEU A 75 -2.18 -13.50 1.68
CA LEU A 75 -3.39 -12.69 1.68
C LEU A 75 -3.13 -11.23 2.11
N SER A 76 -2.15 -11.00 2.99
CA SER A 76 -1.80 -9.64 3.45
C SER A 76 -1.24 -8.77 2.31
N LEU A 77 -0.66 -9.40 1.28
CA LEU A 77 -0.16 -8.72 0.09
C LEU A 77 -1.30 -8.20 -0.79
N ILE A 78 -2.49 -8.81 -0.69
CA ILE A 78 -3.69 -8.39 -1.41
C ILE A 78 -4.41 -7.25 -0.68
N THR A 79 -4.33 -7.21 0.65
CA THR A 79 -5.06 -6.23 1.47
C THR A 79 -4.32 -4.90 1.70
N VAL A 80 -3.16 -4.71 1.05
CA VAL A 80 -2.30 -3.50 1.14
C VAL A 80 -1.84 -3.20 2.58
N LYS A 81 -1.91 -4.19 3.48
CA LYS A 81 -1.23 -4.18 4.78
C LYS A 81 -0.17 -5.29 4.77
N PRO A 82 0.95 -5.10 4.05
CA PRO A 82 1.98 -6.11 3.99
C PRO A 82 2.46 -6.45 5.41
N MET A 83 2.31 -7.72 5.83
CA MET A 83 2.97 -8.24 7.05
C MET A 83 4.45 -8.54 6.77
N LEU A 84 5.14 -7.66 6.04
CA LEU A 84 6.51 -7.88 5.56
C LEU A 84 7.56 -7.75 6.68
N THR A 85 7.19 -7.21 7.85
CA THR A 85 8.11 -6.97 8.97
C THR A 85 8.66 -8.23 9.64
N GLU A 86 8.13 -9.42 9.37
CA GLU A 86 8.61 -10.68 9.99
C GLU A 86 8.98 -11.80 9.00
N LEU A 87 8.91 -11.57 7.68
CA LEU A 87 9.35 -12.57 6.71
C LEU A 87 10.87 -12.57 6.67
N LYS A 88 11.50 -13.67 7.10
CA LYS A 88 12.93 -13.92 6.85
C LYS A 88 13.14 -13.95 5.33
N ILE A 89 13.59 -12.81 4.80
CA ILE A 89 13.36 -12.27 3.44
C ILE A 89 13.73 -13.21 2.28
N PHE A 90 14.53 -14.27 2.50
CA PHE A 90 14.93 -15.20 1.44
C PHE A 90 14.26 -16.58 1.51
N GLY A 91 14.03 -17.15 2.70
CA GLY A 91 13.47 -18.51 2.83
C GLY A 91 11.96 -18.58 2.63
N GLU A 92 11.26 -17.47 2.87
CA GLU A 92 9.81 -17.38 2.75
C GLU A 92 9.34 -16.79 1.41
N LEU A 93 10.23 -16.16 0.64
CA LEU A 93 9.89 -15.58 -0.66
C LEU A 93 9.60 -16.65 -1.71
N GLU A 94 10.42 -17.71 -1.78
CA GLU A 94 10.20 -18.84 -2.71
C GLU A 94 8.84 -19.49 -2.46
N ARG A 95 8.47 -19.70 -1.20
CA ARG A 95 7.15 -20.22 -0.81
C ARG A 95 6.01 -19.27 -1.13
N LEU A 96 6.19 -17.97 -0.94
CA LEU A 96 5.17 -16.98 -1.32
C LEU A 96 4.96 -16.95 -2.83
N LEU A 97 6.02 -17.13 -3.63
CA LEU A 97 5.92 -17.26 -5.08
C LEU A 97 5.19 -18.55 -5.47
N GLU A 98 5.54 -19.70 -4.89
CA GLU A 98 4.84 -20.97 -5.12
C GLU A 98 3.35 -20.88 -4.78
N LEU A 99 3.01 -20.26 -3.64
CA LEU A 99 1.62 -20.06 -3.24
C LEU A 99 0.91 -19.04 -4.13
N SER A 100 1.60 -17.98 -4.55
CA SER A 100 1.07 -17.01 -5.52
C SER A 100 0.67 -17.69 -6.82
N ASP A 101 1.53 -18.54 -7.36
CA ASP A 101 1.27 -19.29 -8.59
C ASP A 101 0.11 -20.27 -8.38
N ARG A 102 0.12 -21.02 -7.27
CA ARG A 102 -0.96 -21.96 -6.92
C ARG A 102 -2.32 -21.29 -6.79
N PHE A 103 -2.38 -20.11 -6.19
CA PHE A 103 -3.61 -19.35 -5.98
C PHE A 103 -3.84 -18.27 -7.06
N LEU A 104 -3.08 -18.28 -8.15
CA LEU A 104 -3.20 -17.35 -9.28
C LEU A 104 -3.30 -15.87 -8.83
N ILE A 105 -2.48 -15.45 -7.87
CA ILE A 105 -2.48 -14.07 -7.35
C ILE A 105 -1.80 -13.15 -8.37
N THR A 106 -2.56 -12.26 -9.01
CA THR A 106 -2.03 -11.36 -10.04
C THR A 106 -1.10 -10.28 -9.47
N SER A 107 -1.29 -9.89 -8.20
CA SER A 107 -0.49 -8.85 -7.54
C SER A 107 0.96 -9.26 -7.24
N LEU A 108 1.31 -10.56 -7.28
CA LEU A 108 2.65 -11.05 -6.91
C LEU A 108 3.55 -11.39 -8.10
N LEU A 109 3.01 -11.48 -9.32
CA LEU A 109 3.75 -11.79 -10.56
C LEU A 109 4.80 -10.74 -10.95
N ILE A 110 5.04 -9.73 -10.10
CA ILE A 110 5.92 -8.59 -10.35
C ILE A 110 7.03 -8.49 -9.27
N LEU A 111 7.04 -9.34 -8.23
CA LEU A 111 8.16 -9.41 -7.29
C LEU A 111 9.51 -9.72 -7.96
N PRO A 112 9.60 -10.54 -9.02
CA PRO A 112 10.85 -10.72 -9.77
C PRO A 112 11.24 -9.53 -10.68
N GLN A 113 10.35 -8.56 -10.92
CA GLN A 113 10.69 -7.37 -11.71
C GLN A 113 11.41 -6.29 -10.88
N ILE A 114 11.54 -6.47 -9.57
CA ILE A 114 12.20 -5.54 -8.65
C ILE A 114 13.72 -5.44 -8.89
N ILE A 115 14.33 -6.37 -9.62
CA ILE A 115 15.78 -6.33 -9.92
C ILE A 115 16.12 -5.51 -11.17
N SER A 116 15.16 -5.22 -12.06
CA SER A 116 15.45 -4.52 -13.33
C SER A 116 15.05 -3.03 -13.37
N ILE A 117 14.53 -2.47 -12.27
CA ILE A 117 14.15 -1.04 -12.21
C ILE A 117 15.38 -0.11 -12.20
N GLY A 118 16.59 -0.64 -12.01
CA GLY A 118 17.84 0.08 -12.31
C GLY A 118 17.93 0.58 -13.77
N LEU A 119 17.21 -0.04 -14.71
CA LEU A 119 17.13 0.40 -16.11
C LEU A 119 16.02 1.44 -16.39
N LEU A 120 15.05 1.62 -15.49
CA LEU A 120 13.98 2.61 -15.66
C LEU A 120 14.44 4.06 -15.40
N LEU A 121 15.70 4.25 -14.97
CA LEU A 121 16.34 5.55 -14.70
C LEU A 121 16.55 6.44 -15.95
N ARG A 122 15.90 6.16 -17.08
CA ARG A 122 15.99 6.95 -18.33
C ARG A 122 14.67 7.16 -19.06
N MET A 123 13.52 6.97 -18.42
CA MET A 123 12.25 7.01 -19.14
C MET A 123 11.76 8.43 -19.43
N SER A 124 11.58 8.73 -20.72
CA SER A 124 10.90 9.94 -21.22
C SER A 124 9.42 9.95 -20.82
N ARG A 125 8.85 11.13 -20.54
CA ARG A 125 7.44 11.38 -20.18
C ARG A 125 6.41 10.59 -21.01
N THR A 126 6.67 10.40 -22.30
CA THR A 126 5.77 9.69 -23.23
C THR A 126 5.54 8.22 -22.86
N LEU A 127 6.57 7.54 -22.34
CA LEU A 127 6.48 6.11 -22.02
C LEU A 127 5.74 5.88 -20.68
N ALA A 128 5.81 6.84 -19.75
CA ALA A 128 5.03 6.80 -18.51
C ALA A 128 3.51 6.90 -18.78
N ILE A 129 3.10 7.79 -19.70
CA ILE A 129 1.69 7.97 -20.09
C ILE A 129 1.08 6.67 -20.61
N HIS A 130 1.77 5.97 -21.51
CA HIS A 130 1.26 4.70 -22.06
C HIS A 130 1.14 3.59 -21.01
N ILE A 131 1.95 3.63 -19.94
CA ILE A 131 1.86 2.60 -18.91
C ILE A 131 0.59 2.78 -18.08
N TYR A 132 0.24 4.02 -17.70
CA TYR A 132 -0.99 4.26 -16.94
C TYR A 132 -2.25 4.00 -17.77
N GLU A 133 -2.25 4.36 -19.06
CA GLU A 133 -3.37 4.05 -19.96
C GLU A 133 -3.63 2.54 -20.06
N ASN A 134 -2.58 1.72 -20.13
CA ASN A 134 -2.71 0.27 -20.09
C ASN A 134 -3.13 -0.26 -18.72
N ALA A 135 -2.59 0.32 -17.64
CA ALA A 135 -2.89 -0.12 -16.28
C ALA A 135 -4.35 0.08 -15.87
N PHE A 136 -5.02 1.07 -16.48
CA PHE A 136 -6.42 1.40 -16.24
C PHE A 136 -7.29 1.25 -17.49
N ALA A 137 -6.91 0.34 -18.40
CA ALA A 137 -7.75 -0.04 -19.53
C ALA A 137 -9.03 -0.73 -19.04
N LYS A 138 -10.11 -0.64 -19.82
CA LYS A 138 -11.38 -1.30 -19.51
C LYS A 138 -11.19 -2.83 -19.52
N THR A 139 -11.61 -3.48 -18.45
CA THR A 139 -11.67 -4.94 -18.36
C THR A 139 -13.05 -5.39 -17.87
N ASP A 140 -13.30 -6.69 -17.89
CA ASP A 140 -14.45 -7.34 -17.26
C ASP A 140 -14.46 -7.18 -15.72
N LYS A 141 -13.33 -6.81 -15.12
CA LYS A 141 -13.18 -6.56 -13.67
C LYS A 141 -13.39 -5.09 -13.27
N THR A 142 -13.64 -4.18 -14.22
CA THR A 142 -13.86 -2.74 -13.97
C THR A 142 -15.33 -2.34 -14.13
N ASP A 143 -15.84 -1.50 -13.22
CA ASP A 143 -17.26 -1.12 -13.12
C ASP A 143 -17.49 0.39 -12.86
N ALA A 144 -16.43 1.20 -12.90
CA ALA A 144 -16.48 2.66 -12.90
C ALA A 144 -15.38 3.28 -13.77
N ILE A 145 -15.59 4.54 -14.15
CA ILE A 145 -14.59 5.36 -14.85
C ILE A 145 -14.37 6.63 -14.03
N LEU A 146 -13.14 6.84 -13.59
CA LEU A 146 -12.70 8.12 -13.04
C LEU A 146 -12.05 8.94 -14.15
N VAL A 147 -12.42 10.21 -14.26
CA VAL A 147 -11.89 11.13 -15.27
C VAL A 147 -11.03 12.18 -14.60
N VAL A 148 -9.75 12.24 -14.96
CA VAL A 148 -8.75 13.19 -14.43
C VAL A 148 -8.04 13.82 -15.61
N ASP A 149 -7.98 15.16 -15.67
CA ASP A 149 -7.39 15.90 -16.79
C ASP A 149 -7.89 15.43 -18.17
N GLY A 150 -9.18 15.06 -18.26
CA GLY A 150 -9.81 14.52 -19.47
C GLY A 150 -9.41 13.09 -19.84
N LYS A 151 -8.52 12.44 -19.09
CA LYS A 151 -8.11 11.05 -19.27
C LYS A 151 -8.93 10.11 -18.40
N LYS A 152 -9.17 8.89 -18.90
CA LYS A 152 -10.04 7.89 -18.26
C LYS A 152 -9.22 6.85 -17.53
N LEU A 153 -9.64 6.56 -16.29
CA LEU A 153 -9.11 5.49 -15.46
C LEU A 153 -10.25 4.51 -15.18
N HIS A 154 -10.24 3.33 -15.80
CA HIS A 154 -11.21 2.27 -15.50
C HIS A 154 -10.83 1.58 -14.18
N VAL A 155 -11.74 1.62 -13.21
CA VAL A 155 -11.48 1.15 -11.84
C VAL A 155 -12.57 0.18 -11.36
N ASN A 156 -12.28 -0.50 -10.25
CA ASN A 156 -13.26 -1.34 -9.55
C ASN A 156 -13.77 -0.62 -8.30
N LYS A 157 -15.07 -0.29 -8.26
CA LYS A 157 -15.73 0.43 -7.16
C LYS A 157 -15.53 -0.28 -5.83
N THR A 158 -15.62 -1.60 -5.82
CA THR A 158 -15.54 -2.40 -4.59
C THR A 158 -14.14 -2.37 -4.00
N VAL A 159 -13.10 -2.52 -4.84
CA VAL A 159 -11.69 -2.43 -4.41
C VAL A 159 -11.39 -1.07 -3.82
N LEU A 160 -11.70 0.01 -4.55
CA LEU A 160 -11.43 1.37 -4.05
C LEU A 160 -12.23 1.72 -2.79
N SER A 161 -13.51 1.30 -2.70
CA SER A 161 -14.35 1.51 -1.50
C SER A 161 -13.81 0.75 -0.28
N TYR A 162 -13.20 -0.42 -0.50
CA TYR A 162 -12.60 -1.18 0.59
C TYR A 162 -11.43 -0.41 1.21
N HIS A 163 -10.58 0.19 0.38
CA HIS A 163 -9.35 0.88 0.79
C HIS A 163 -9.53 2.37 1.12
N SER A 164 -10.65 2.99 0.76
CA SER A 164 -10.89 4.41 0.97
C SER A 164 -12.34 4.73 1.32
N ASP A 165 -12.51 5.44 2.42
CA ASP A 165 -13.82 5.94 2.85
C ASP A 165 -14.34 7.05 1.93
N TYR A 166 -13.44 7.82 1.29
CA TYR A 166 -13.80 8.77 0.24
C TYR A 166 -14.45 8.03 -0.94
N PHE A 167 -13.80 7.01 -1.50
CA PHE A 167 -14.34 6.26 -2.63
C PHE A 167 -15.57 5.45 -2.24
N ASN A 168 -15.63 4.93 -1.01
CA ASN A 168 -16.82 4.29 -0.49
C ASN A 168 -18.02 5.25 -0.48
N THR A 169 -17.82 6.48 -0.01
CA THR A 169 -18.86 7.52 -0.03
C THR A 169 -19.23 7.88 -1.48
N LEU A 170 -18.23 8.11 -2.33
CA LEU A 170 -18.42 8.48 -3.74
C LEU A 170 -19.26 7.46 -4.50
N PHE A 171 -19.04 6.17 -4.27
CA PHE A 171 -19.69 5.10 -5.03
C PHE A 171 -20.98 4.59 -4.40
N ASN A 172 -21.17 4.70 -3.08
CA ASN A 172 -22.28 4.06 -2.38
C ASN A 172 -23.31 5.02 -1.77
N SER A 173 -22.97 6.28 -1.53
CA SER A 173 -23.92 7.30 -1.03
C SER A 173 -24.93 7.72 -2.10
N ASP A 174 -26.10 8.22 -1.69
CA ASP A 174 -27.20 8.59 -2.61
C ASP A 174 -26.98 9.92 -3.35
N PHE A 175 -25.72 10.25 -3.63
CA PHE A 175 -25.36 11.34 -4.52
C PHE A 175 -25.51 10.92 -5.99
N LYS A 176 -25.55 11.91 -6.88
CA LYS A 176 -25.72 11.68 -8.32
C LYS A 176 -24.60 10.81 -8.91
N GLU A 177 -23.39 10.90 -8.33
CA GLU A 177 -22.18 10.20 -8.77
C GLU A 177 -22.36 8.67 -8.72
N LYS A 178 -23.18 8.15 -7.81
CA LYS A 178 -23.46 6.72 -7.67
C LYS A 178 -23.95 6.06 -8.95
N SER A 179 -24.77 6.76 -9.73
CA SER A 179 -25.34 6.29 -10.99
C SER A 179 -24.61 6.80 -12.23
N MET A 180 -23.55 7.62 -12.06
CA MET A 180 -22.79 8.15 -13.19
C MET A 180 -21.84 7.09 -13.76
N PRO A 181 -21.78 6.94 -15.09
CA PRO A 181 -20.83 6.04 -15.74
C PRO A 181 -19.39 6.58 -15.70
N GLU A 182 -19.24 7.91 -15.67
CA GLU A 182 -17.98 8.63 -15.62
C GLU A 182 -18.04 9.68 -14.52
N ILE A 183 -17.05 9.68 -13.62
CA ILE A 183 -16.99 10.58 -12.47
C ILE A 183 -15.71 11.41 -12.58
N GLU A 184 -15.86 12.72 -12.70
CA GLU A 184 -14.74 13.66 -12.79
C GLU A 184 -14.10 13.87 -11.42
N ILE A 185 -12.78 13.70 -11.34
CA ILE A 185 -11.96 14.03 -10.18
C ILE A 185 -11.13 15.26 -10.53
N LYS A 186 -11.44 16.38 -9.86
CA LYS A 186 -10.85 17.70 -10.13
C LYS A 186 -9.63 17.98 -9.27
N ASP A 187 -8.83 18.96 -9.67
CA ASP A 187 -7.73 19.51 -8.89
C ASP A 187 -6.69 18.46 -8.47
N VAL A 188 -6.44 17.48 -9.34
CA VAL A 188 -5.37 16.49 -9.17
C VAL A 188 -4.66 16.32 -10.51
N ASP A 189 -3.34 16.14 -10.47
CA ASP A 189 -2.59 15.75 -11.65
C ASP A 189 -2.85 14.27 -11.96
N TYR A 190 -3.15 13.98 -13.22
CA TYR A 190 -3.39 12.62 -13.71
C TYR A 190 -2.30 11.62 -13.32
N GLU A 191 -1.02 11.99 -13.44
CA GLU A 191 0.11 11.08 -13.22
C GLU A 191 0.18 10.67 -11.74
N TYR A 192 0.15 11.64 -10.83
CA TYR A 192 0.19 11.37 -9.39
C TYR A 192 -1.03 10.58 -8.91
N PHE A 193 -2.22 10.90 -9.45
CA PHE A 193 -3.44 10.18 -9.09
C PHE A 193 -3.45 8.75 -9.64
N ALA A 194 -2.99 8.53 -10.88
CA ALA A 194 -2.84 7.20 -11.45
C ALA A 194 -1.87 6.34 -10.63
N ILE A 195 -0.72 6.90 -10.23
CA ILE A 195 0.25 6.23 -9.37
C ILE A 195 -0.38 5.83 -8.03
N LEU A 196 -1.12 6.74 -7.39
CA LEU A 196 -1.83 6.46 -6.14
C LEU A 196 -2.80 5.28 -6.28
N LEU A 197 -3.54 5.20 -7.39
CA LEU A 197 -4.47 4.09 -7.63
C LEU A 197 -3.79 2.78 -8.01
N CYS A 198 -2.58 2.81 -8.60
CA CYS A 198 -1.82 1.60 -8.94
C CYS A 198 -1.56 0.71 -7.72
N PHE A 199 -1.45 1.29 -6.52
CA PHE A 199 -1.34 0.56 -5.25
C PHE A 199 -2.41 -0.51 -5.04
N PHE A 200 -3.60 -0.30 -5.61
CA PHE A 200 -4.77 -1.16 -5.41
C PHE A 200 -5.12 -1.98 -6.65
N HIS A 201 -4.52 -1.66 -7.80
CA HIS A 201 -4.94 -2.21 -9.09
C HIS A 201 -4.07 -3.36 -9.61
N GLY A 202 -3.27 -4.01 -8.77
CA GLY A 202 -2.47 -5.20 -9.15
C GLY A 202 -1.27 -4.89 -10.06
N ASN A 203 -1.12 -3.65 -10.52
CA ASN A 203 0.08 -3.14 -11.18
C ASN A 203 1.00 -2.54 -10.13
N THR A 204 2.01 -3.32 -9.71
CA THR A 204 2.98 -2.96 -8.67
C THR A 204 4.04 -1.97 -9.19
N MET A 205 3.62 -0.88 -9.84
CA MET A 205 4.55 0.21 -10.10
C MET A 205 4.92 0.83 -8.76
N LYS A 206 6.15 0.58 -8.30
CA LYS A 206 6.66 1.28 -7.12
C LYS A 206 6.86 2.75 -7.49
N PRO A 207 6.19 3.72 -6.83
CA PRO A 207 6.50 5.11 -7.03
C PRO A 207 7.97 5.40 -6.75
N ASN A 208 8.54 6.32 -7.51
CA ASN A 208 9.85 6.87 -7.19
C ASN A 208 9.73 7.70 -5.89
N TYR A 209 10.74 7.67 -5.02
CA TYR A 209 10.78 8.52 -3.83
C TYR A 209 10.61 10.02 -4.16
N LEU A 210 10.99 10.45 -5.38
CA LEU A 210 10.82 11.82 -5.85
C LEU A 210 9.36 12.29 -5.90
N VAL A 211 8.42 11.36 -6.09
CA VAL A 211 6.98 11.67 -6.16
C VAL A 211 6.23 11.25 -4.89
N ALA A 212 6.95 10.70 -3.89
CA ALA A 212 6.33 10.13 -2.70
C ALA A 212 5.62 11.19 -1.85
N GLU A 213 6.17 12.40 -1.75
CA GLU A 213 5.50 13.50 -1.03
C GLU A 213 4.22 13.95 -1.73
N ASP A 214 4.23 14.09 -3.06
CA ASP A 214 3.02 14.42 -3.85
C ASP A 214 1.92 13.35 -3.62
N ILE A 215 2.30 12.07 -3.57
CA ILE A 215 1.36 10.97 -3.30
C ILE A 215 0.87 11.02 -1.85
N LEU A 216 1.71 11.40 -0.87
CA LEU A 216 1.29 11.58 0.53
C LEU A 216 0.23 12.69 0.65
N GLU A 217 0.33 13.76 -0.14
CA GLU A 217 -0.69 14.83 -0.17
C GLU A 217 -2.03 14.32 -0.72
N LEU A 218 -2.00 13.48 -1.77
CA LEU A 218 -3.21 12.88 -2.32
C LEU A 218 -3.81 11.82 -1.38
N TYR A 219 -2.97 11.07 -0.67
CA TYR A 219 -3.38 10.05 0.29
C TYR A 219 -4.35 10.62 1.35
N ASP A 220 -4.02 11.79 1.92
CA ASP A 220 -4.84 12.41 2.97
C ASP A 220 -6.17 12.88 2.38
N ARG A 221 -6.15 13.42 1.16
CA ARG A 221 -7.34 13.88 0.45
C ARG A 221 -8.32 12.74 0.12
N PHE A 222 -7.79 11.60 -0.33
CA PHE A 222 -8.61 10.46 -0.75
C PHE A 222 -8.78 9.40 0.35
N LEU A 223 -8.32 9.67 1.58
CA LEU A 223 -8.49 8.82 2.75
C LEU A 223 -8.06 7.36 2.49
N LEU A 224 -6.81 7.15 2.06
CA LEU A 224 -6.29 5.84 1.62
C LEU A 224 -5.29 5.20 2.61
N PRO A 225 -5.65 4.94 3.90
CA PRO A 225 -4.74 4.65 5.01
C PRO A 225 -3.65 3.59 4.75
N ALA A 226 -3.92 2.64 3.87
CA ALA A 226 -3.01 1.56 3.53
C ALA A 226 -1.74 2.00 2.76
N VAL A 227 -1.75 3.16 2.10
CA VAL A 227 -0.60 3.62 1.28
C VAL A 227 0.54 4.19 2.14
N LYS A 228 0.20 4.81 3.27
CA LYS A 228 1.15 5.58 4.10
C LYS A 228 2.36 4.76 4.57
N PRO A 229 2.22 3.54 5.14
CA PRO A 229 3.38 2.74 5.56
C PRO A 229 4.33 2.38 4.41
N TYR A 230 3.78 2.18 3.21
CA TYR A 230 4.59 1.82 2.04
C TYR A 230 5.40 3.02 1.52
N LEU A 231 4.79 4.22 1.48
CA LEU A 231 5.51 5.44 1.11
C LEU A 231 6.58 5.77 2.16
N GLU A 232 6.29 5.53 3.43
CA GLU A 232 7.25 5.66 4.52
C GLU A 232 8.48 4.75 4.30
N GLU A 233 8.27 3.48 3.95
CA GLU A 233 9.36 2.55 3.63
C GLU A 233 10.19 2.99 2.42
N ILE A 234 9.55 3.50 1.35
CA ILE A 234 10.26 4.06 0.19
C ILE A 234 11.14 5.25 0.59
N LEU A 235 10.61 6.16 1.40
CA LEU A 235 11.33 7.34 1.85
C LEU A 235 12.49 6.97 2.79
N ILE A 236 12.32 5.98 3.67
CA ILE A 236 13.37 5.45 4.54
C ILE A 236 14.55 4.95 3.69
N ASN A 237 14.27 4.15 2.66
CA ASN A 237 15.28 3.56 1.78
C ASN A 237 15.78 4.50 0.67
N SER A 238 15.28 5.73 0.60
CA SER A 238 15.68 6.71 -0.40
C SER A 238 17.04 7.36 -0.10
N CYS A 239 17.59 8.02 -1.12
CA CYS A 239 18.79 8.86 -1.02
C CYS A 239 18.49 10.32 -0.61
N LEU A 240 17.26 10.62 -0.17
CA LEU A 240 16.95 11.93 0.41
C LEU A 240 17.89 12.25 1.57
N ASN A 241 18.27 13.52 1.68
CA ASN A 241 19.06 13.94 2.82
C ASN A 241 18.26 13.78 4.13
N ARG A 242 18.95 13.54 5.24
CA ARG A 242 18.33 13.25 6.53
C ARG A 242 17.38 14.35 7.02
N PHE A 243 17.63 15.62 6.70
CA PHE A 243 16.77 16.75 7.08
C PHE A 243 15.51 16.86 6.22
N GLU A 244 15.57 16.50 4.93
CA GLU A 244 14.37 16.34 4.09
C GLU A 244 13.51 15.18 4.59
N LYS A 245 14.13 14.05 4.98
CA LYS A 245 13.39 12.94 5.61
C LYS A 245 12.65 13.40 6.86
N LEU A 246 13.30 14.17 7.73
CA LEU A 246 12.66 14.75 8.93
C LEU A 246 11.52 15.71 8.58
N ARG A 247 11.71 16.60 7.60
CA ARG A 247 10.68 17.56 7.16
C ARG A 247 9.44 16.85 6.64
N ILE A 248 9.61 15.90 5.72
CA ILE A 248 8.51 15.11 5.16
C ILE A 248 7.83 14.31 6.27
N ALA A 249 8.62 13.71 7.15
CA ALA A 249 8.11 12.91 8.25
C ALA A 249 7.26 13.69 9.24
N GLU A 250 7.69 14.90 9.63
CA GLU A 250 6.90 15.77 10.49
C GLU A 250 5.62 16.24 9.79
N LYS A 251 5.72 16.68 8.52
CA LYS A 251 4.58 17.17 7.74
C LYS A 251 3.45 16.13 7.62
N HIS A 252 3.80 14.86 7.44
CA HIS A 252 2.84 13.78 7.20
C HIS A 252 2.69 12.79 8.35
N ASP A 253 3.24 13.08 9.54
CA ASP A 253 3.23 12.20 10.72
C ASP A 253 3.73 10.76 10.41
N LEU A 254 4.95 10.67 9.88
CA LEU A 254 5.64 9.41 9.54
C LEU A 254 6.72 9.09 10.60
N LYS A 255 6.35 8.32 11.61
CA LYS A 255 7.16 8.12 12.82
C LYS A 255 8.44 7.33 12.58
N ASP A 256 8.39 6.31 11.74
CA ASP A 256 9.54 5.47 11.43
C ASP A 256 10.52 6.23 10.54
N LEU A 257 10.02 7.03 9.59
CA LEU A 257 10.85 7.93 8.79
C LEU A 257 11.52 9.01 9.65
N PHE A 258 10.76 9.61 10.58
CA PHE A 258 11.30 10.63 11.49
C PHE A 258 12.45 10.05 12.33
N LYS A 259 12.19 8.91 12.97
CA LYS A 259 13.18 8.18 13.77
C LYS A 259 14.41 7.84 12.94
N HIS A 260 14.23 7.31 11.73
CA HIS A 260 15.33 6.99 10.84
C HIS A 260 16.15 8.24 10.45
N GLY A 261 15.48 9.38 10.19
CA GLY A 261 16.14 10.66 9.92
C GLY A 261 17.01 11.13 11.10
N ILE A 262 16.51 11.00 12.34
CA ILE A 262 17.28 11.32 13.56
C ILE A 262 18.47 10.37 13.72
N GLU A 263 18.28 9.07 13.52
CA GLU A 263 19.36 8.07 13.64
C GLU A 263 20.50 8.30 12.65
N GLN A 264 20.18 8.86 11.48
CA GLN A 264 21.17 9.22 10.46
C GLN A 264 22.02 10.44 10.83
N ILE A 265 21.67 11.25 11.83
CA ILE A 265 22.47 12.42 12.22
C ILE A 265 23.81 11.96 12.82
N THR A 266 24.90 12.53 12.32
CA THR A 266 26.27 12.21 12.76
C THR A 266 26.99 13.44 13.30
N LYS A 267 28.19 13.22 13.85
CA LYS A 267 29.09 14.31 14.29
C LYS A 267 29.54 15.24 13.15
N ASP A 268 29.43 14.80 11.90
CA ASP A 268 29.81 15.58 10.73
C ASP A 268 28.75 16.65 10.39
N ASP A 269 27.51 16.48 10.88
CA ASP A 269 26.48 17.50 10.78
C ASP A 269 26.85 18.68 11.70
N ARG A 270 27.07 19.86 11.11
CA ARG A 270 27.43 21.09 11.84
C ARG A 270 26.25 22.03 11.89
N LEU A 271 26.05 22.64 13.05
CA LEU A 271 24.93 23.56 13.29
C LEU A 271 24.85 24.68 12.24
N TYR A 272 26.00 25.29 11.94
CA TYR A 272 26.12 26.35 10.94
C TYR A 272 25.68 25.93 9.54
N ASP A 273 25.87 24.66 9.18
CA ASP A 273 25.52 24.14 7.86
C ASP A 273 24.01 23.82 7.80
N ILE A 274 23.46 23.23 8.87
CA ILE A 274 22.06 22.78 8.88
C ILE A 274 21.07 23.93 9.00
N GLU A 275 21.41 25.03 9.69
CA GLU A 275 20.56 26.23 9.80
C GLU A 275 20.29 26.89 8.43
N ARG A 276 21.13 26.59 7.44
CA ARG A 276 20.98 27.09 6.07
C ARG A 276 20.00 26.26 5.25
N TYR A 277 19.77 25.01 5.62
CA TYR A 277 18.87 24.12 4.90
C TYR A 277 17.42 24.49 5.14
N GLU A 278 16.68 24.71 4.05
CA GLU A 278 15.27 25.10 4.12
C GLU A 278 14.42 24.03 4.83
N CYS A 279 14.73 22.75 4.61
CA CYS A 279 14.08 21.67 5.32
C CYS A 279 14.25 21.70 6.82
N TYR A 280 15.42 22.10 7.33
CA TYR A 280 15.63 22.25 8.76
C TYR A 280 14.86 23.45 9.32
N LYS A 281 14.82 24.57 8.58
CA LYS A 281 14.05 25.75 9.01
C LYS A 281 12.57 25.46 9.14
N ASN A 282 12.04 24.63 8.24
CA ASN A 282 10.64 24.23 8.19
C ASN A 282 10.24 23.19 9.26
N LEU A 283 11.20 22.69 10.05
CA LEU A 283 10.88 21.86 11.22
C LEU A 283 10.30 22.71 12.35
N SER A 284 9.42 22.10 13.14
CA SER A 284 8.97 22.66 14.41
C SER A 284 10.12 22.82 15.40
N ASP A 285 9.93 23.67 16.41
CA ASP A 285 10.92 23.86 17.46
C ASP A 285 11.18 22.56 18.25
N ALA A 286 10.15 21.73 18.44
CA ALA A 286 10.29 20.41 19.08
C ALA A 286 11.22 19.49 18.28
N SER A 287 11.00 19.37 16.97
CA SER A 287 11.84 18.58 16.09
C SER A 287 13.27 19.14 15.99
N LYS A 288 13.43 20.46 15.99
CA LYS A 288 14.76 21.09 16.06
C LYS A 288 15.49 20.73 17.34
N VAL A 289 14.81 20.72 18.49
CA VAL A 289 15.40 20.28 19.77
C VAL A 289 15.85 18.83 19.72
N GLU A 290 15.07 17.92 19.12
CA GLU A 290 15.47 16.52 18.95
C GLU A 290 16.73 16.38 18.08
N VAL A 291 16.78 17.10 16.96
CA VAL A 291 17.96 17.16 16.08
C VAL A 291 19.19 17.64 16.87
N LEU A 292 19.08 18.77 17.56
CA LEU A 292 20.19 19.35 18.34
C LEU A 292 20.64 18.44 19.47
N THR A 293 19.70 17.78 20.15
CA THR A 293 20.00 16.81 21.21
C THR A 293 20.79 15.63 20.65
N LYS A 294 20.37 15.08 19.51
CA LYS A 294 21.09 14.01 18.82
C LYS A 294 22.49 14.45 18.39
N MET A 295 22.64 15.67 17.88
CA MET A 295 23.94 16.24 17.51
C MET A 295 24.87 16.39 18.72
N SER A 296 24.36 16.86 19.86
CA SER A 296 25.15 16.97 21.10
C SER A 296 25.65 15.60 21.55
N ASN A 297 24.75 14.61 21.62
CA ASN A 297 25.09 13.25 22.01
C ASN A 297 26.10 12.59 21.05
N ALA A 298 26.02 12.88 19.75
CA ALA A 298 26.97 12.38 18.76
C ALA A 298 28.38 13.00 18.89
N ARG A 299 28.50 14.18 19.53
CA ARG A 299 29.78 14.84 19.83
C ARG A 299 30.39 14.37 21.15
N ASP A 300 29.55 14.05 22.12
CA ASP A 300 29.99 13.62 23.47
C ASP A 300 30.35 12.13 23.53
N GLY A 301 29.86 11.32 22.59
CA GLY A 301 30.26 9.92 22.41
C GLY A 301 31.67 9.79 21.82
N ARG A 302 32.65 9.43 22.67
CA ARG A 302 34.00 8.99 22.26
C ARG A 302 33.98 7.67 21.51
#